data_AF-A0A2D7C0X5-F1
#
_entry.id   AF-A0A2D7C0X5-F1
#
_cell.length_a   1.000
_cell.length_b   1.000
_cell.length_c   1.000
_cell.angle_alpha   90.00
_cell.angle_beta   90.00
_cell.angle_gamma   90.00
#
_symmetry.space_group_name_H-M   'P 1'
#
loop_
_entity.id
_entity.type
_entity.pdbx_description
1 polymer ?
#
loop_
_entity_poly.entity_id
_entity_poly.type
_entity_poly.pdbx_seq_one_letter_code
_entity_poly.pdbx_strand_id
1 'polypeptide(L)'
;MELTSSMLLKAQLIQKQHMHNNLQGKVKKADQSDEKDKLHKVAEEFEAIFVKYILDGMRKAELAEDPLNTEAVKTYNSLMDYEMSKKIAFSEGFGISEALVNQLSPQEKVRR
;
A
#
# COMPACT_ATOMS: atom_id res chain seq x y z
N MET A 1 -14.16 -12.24 -56.85
CA MET A 1 -14.74 -12.68 -55.57
C MET A 1 -13.68 -12.86 -54.47
N GLU A 2 -12.44 -13.23 -54.80
CA GLU A 2 -11.37 -13.46 -53.81
C GLU A 2 -10.83 -12.20 -53.08
N LEU A 3 -10.75 -11.06 -53.77
CA LEU A 3 -10.20 -9.80 -53.22
C LEU A 3 -11.03 -9.26 -52.04
N THR A 4 -12.34 -9.42 -52.09
CA THR A 4 -13.26 -9.00 -51.02
C THR A 4 -13.15 -9.87 -49.78
N SER A 5 -12.97 -11.19 -49.91
CA SER A 5 -12.73 -12.09 -48.78
C SER A 5 -11.41 -11.81 -48.07
N SER A 6 -10.35 -11.50 -48.84
CA SER A 6 -9.04 -11.12 -48.29
C SER A 6 -9.11 -9.83 -47.46
N MET A 7 -9.85 -8.82 -47.94
CA MET A 7 -10.02 -7.56 -47.19
C MET A 7 -10.85 -7.76 -45.91
N LEU A 8 -11.89 -8.59 -45.96
CA LEU A 8 -12.71 -8.90 -44.78
C LEU A 8 -11.89 -9.62 -43.69
N LEU A 9 -11.05 -10.58 -44.10
CA LEU A 9 -10.17 -11.31 -43.20
C LEU A 9 -9.13 -10.39 -42.54
N LYS A 10 -8.56 -9.45 -43.31
CA LYS A 10 -7.63 -8.44 -42.77
C LYS A 10 -8.31 -7.51 -41.76
N ALA A 11 -9.54 -7.05 -42.04
CA ALA A 11 -10.31 -6.21 -41.13
C ALA A 11 -10.62 -6.93 -39.79
N GLN A 12 -10.99 -8.21 -39.85
CA GLN A 12 -11.21 -9.04 -38.65
C GLN A 12 -9.91 -9.27 -37.86
N LEU A 13 -8.78 -9.47 -38.55
CA LEU A 13 -7.49 -9.66 -37.89
C LEU A 13 -7.06 -8.40 -37.12
N ILE A 14 -7.23 -7.23 -37.75
CA ILE A 14 -6.95 -5.93 -37.14
C ILE A 14 -7.86 -5.70 -35.92
N GLN A 15 -9.16 -5.98 -36.05
CA GLN A 15 -10.11 -5.87 -34.94
C GLN A 15 -9.74 -6.80 -33.76
N LYS A 16 -9.31 -8.04 -34.06
CA LYS A 16 -8.86 -9.01 -33.04
C LYS A 16 -7.56 -8.58 -32.35
N GLN A 17 -6.65 -7.91 -33.07
CA GLN A 17 -5.43 -7.32 -32.52
C GLN A 17 -5.73 -6.14 -31.58
N HIS A 18 -6.65 -5.24 -31.96
CA HIS A 18 -7.07 -4.15 -31.07
C HIS A 18 -7.73 -4.64 -29.78
N MET A 19 -8.55 -5.70 -29.88
CA MET A 19 -9.13 -6.37 -28.72
C MET A 19 -8.04 -6.94 -27.79
N HIS A 20 -7.04 -7.65 -28.33
CA HIS A 20 -5.92 -8.19 -27.55
C HIS A 20 -5.08 -7.09 -26.86
N ASN A 21 -4.77 -6.01 -27.56
CA ASN A 21 -4.00 -4.90 -26.99
C ASN A 21 -4.76 -4.21 -25.85
N ASN A 22 -6.08 -4.01 -26.00
CA ASN A 22 -6.92 -3.45 -24.95
C ASN A 22 -7.05 -4.39 -23.74
N LEU A 23 -7.16 -5.70 -23.96
CA LEU A 23 -7.15 -6.68 -22.86
C LEU A 23 -5.81 -6.68 -22.12
N GLN A 24 -4.68 -6.69 -22.84
CA GLN A 24 -3.35 -6.65 -22.22
C GLN A 24 -3.10 -5.34 -21.45
N GLY A 25 -3.55 -4.20 -21.99
CA GLY A 25 -3.47 -2.91 -21.29
C GLY A 25 -4.30 -2.87 -20.01
N LYS A 26 -5.49 -3.48 -20.02
CA LYS A 26 -6.34 -3.59 -18.82
C LYS A 26 -5.75 -4.53 -17.76
N VAL A 27 -5.21 -5.68 -18.17
CA VAL A 27 -4.58 -6.65 -17.26
C VAL A 27 -3.35 -6.05 -16.58
N LYS A 28 -2.48 -5.36 -17.33
CA LYS A 28 -1.30 -4.69 -16.74
C LYS A 28 -1.65 -3.57 -15.75
N LYS A 29 -2.72 -2.81 -16.02
CA LYS A 29 -3.20 -1.77 -15.10
C LYS A 29 -3.82 -2.36 -13.82
N ALA A 30 -4.55 -3.45 -13.94
CA ALA A 30 -5.14 -4.15 -12.79
C ALA A 30 -4.05 -4.77 -11.89
N ASP A 31 -3.01 -5.36 -12.48
CA ASP A 31 -1.88 -5.94 -11.73
C ASP A 31 -1.10 -4.85 -10.95
N GLN A 32 -0.91 -3.69 -11.57
CA GLN A 32 -0.27 -2.53 -10.92
C GLN A 32 -1.12 -1.89 -9.82
N SER A 33 -2.46 -1.85 -9.97
CA SER A 33 -3.33 -1.36 -8.89
C SER A 33 -3.31 -2.31 -7.69
N ASP A 34 -3.36 -3.62 -7.93
CA ASP A 34 -3.31 -4.62 -6.87
C ASP A 34 -1.97 -4.60 -6.10
N GLU A 35 -0.86 -4.36 -6.81
CA GLU A 35 0.46 -4.22 -6.19
C GLU A 35 0.57 -2.95 -5.33
N LYS A 36 0.04 -1.82 -5.83
CA LYS A 36 0.02 -0.55 -5.09
C LYS A 36 -0.84 -0.64 -3.83
N ASP A 37 -2.00 -1.27 -3.91
CA ASP A 37 -2.90 -1.44 -2.77
C ASP A 37 -2.30 -2.34 -1.69
N LYS A 38 -1.57 -3.40 -2.09
CA LYS A 38 -0.82 -4.25 -1.15
C LYS A 38 0.31 -3.46 -0.48
N LEU A 39 1.05 -2.67 -1.24
CA LEU A 39 2.12 -1.83 -0.72
C LEU A 39 1.57 -0.81 0.28
N HIS A 40 0.43 -0.19 -0.01
CA HIS A 40 -0.23 0.75 0.90
C HIS A 40 -0.54 0.12 2.26
N LYS A 41 -1.19 -1.06 2.26
CA LYS A 41 -1.53 -1.78 3.50
C LYS A 41 -0.30 -2.10 4.34
N VAL A 42 0.77 -2.57 3.70
CA VAL A 42 2.02 -2.89 4.41
C VAL A 42 2.68 -1.63 4.95
N ALA A 43 2.61 -0.52 4.20
CA ALA A 43 3.16 0.76 4.61
C ALA A 43 2.41 1.36 5.82
N GLU A 44 1.08 1.25 5.87
CA GLU A 44 0.28 1.67 7.02
C GLU A 44 0.60 0.84 8.28
N GLU A 45 0.73 -0.49 8.14
CA GLU A 45 1.14 -1.36 9.24
C GLU A 45 2.56 -1.03 9.74
N PHE A 46 3.46 -0.69 8.83
CA PHE A 46 4.80 -0.21 9.19
C PHE A 46 4.75 1.09 9.99
N GLU A 47 3.93 2.06 9.55
CA GLU A 47 3.73 3.31 10.28
C GLU A 47 3.14 3.05 11.68
N ALA A 48 2.21 2.11 11.83
CA ALA A 48 1.68 1.71 13.12
C ALA A 48 2.75 1.13 14.06
N ILE A 49 3.71 0.35 13.54
CA ILE A 49 4.86 -0.15 14.31
C ILE A 49 5.76 1.01 14.74
N PHE A 50 6.01 1.97 13.84
CA PHE A 50 6.87 3.12 14.13
C PHE A 50 6.25 4.04 15.19
N VAL A 51 4.94 4.31 15.09
CA VAL A 51 4.19 5.06 16.11
C VAL A 51 4.27 4.34 17.46
N LYS A 52 4.10 3.01 17.48
CA LYS A 52 4.25 2.23 18.72
C LYS A 52 5.66 2.39 19.31
N TYR A 53 6.69 2.36 18.47
CA TYR A 53 8.07 2.55 18.94
C TYR A 53 8.27 3.92 19.60
N ILE A 54 7.65 4.98 19.05
CA ILE A 54 7.65 6.31 19.68
C ILE A 54 6.94 6.27 21.04
N LEU A 55 5.74 5.69 21.13
CA LEU A 55 4.98 5.58 22.38
C LEU A 55 5.73 4.79 23.45
N ASP A 56 6.33 3.66 23.07
CA ASP A 56 7.19 2.86 23.95
C ASP A 56 8.38 3.68 24.45
N GLY A 57 9.00 4.50 23.58
CA GLY A 57 10.08 5.40 23.93
C GLY A 57 9.65 6.49 24.92
N MET A 58 8.47 7.08 24.73
CA MET A 58 7.91 8.08 25.64
C MET A 58 7.65 7.51 27.04
N ARG A 59 7.14 6.28 27.14
CA ARG A 59 6.94 5.61 28.44
C ARG A 59 8.24 5.22 29.12
N LYS A 60 9.26 4.84 28.36
CA LYS A 60 10.60 4.56 28.89
C LYS A 60 11.31 5.80 29.43
N ALA A 61 10.90 6.99 29.01
CA ALA A 61 11.46 8.27 29.47
C ALA A 61 10.91 8.73 30.83
N GLU A 62 10.14 7.89 31.54
CA GLU A 62 9.63 8.17 32.87
C GLU A 62 10.79 8.44 33.85
N LEU A 63 10.73 9.60 34.54
CA LEU A 63 11.85 10.13 35.34
C LEU A 63 11.99 9.48 36.73
N ALA A 64 10.96 8.78 37.19
CA ALA A 64 10.93 8.11 38.49
C ALA A 64 10.13 6.80 38.39
N GLU A 65 10.49 5.81 39.20
CA GLU A 65 9.70 4.59 39.32
C GLU A 65 8.36 4.91 39.98
N ASP A 66 7.26 4.78 39.22
CA ASP A 66 5.90 4.90 39.76
C ASP A 66 5.52 3.60 40.53
N PRO A 67 5.22 3.67 41.83
CA PRO A 67 4.77 2.52 42.63
C PRO A 67 3.51 1.81 42.07
N LEU A 68 2.74 2.50 41.21
CA LEU A 68 1.56 1.94 40.54
C LEU A 68 1.91 1.21 39.23
N ASN A 69 3.15 1.28 38.74
CA ASN A 69 3.61 0.70 37.49
C ASN A 69 3.92 -0.81 37.61
N THR A 70 2.90 -1.59 37.94
CA THR A 70 2.96 -3.06 38.02
C THR A 70 3.08 -3.71 36.65
N GLU A 71 3.54 -4.97 36.57
CA GLU A 71 3.62 -5.73 35.31
C GLU A 71 2.26 -5.85 34.59
N ALA A 72 1.16 -5.96 35.35
CA ALA A 72 -0.19 -5.98 34.78
C ALA A 72 -0.54 -4.64 34.10
N VAL A 73 -0.17 -3.52 34.73
CA VAL A 73 -0.34 -2.16 34.18
C VAL A 73 0.53 -1.96 32.94
N LYS A 74 1.79 -2.42 32.95
CA LYS A 74 2.68 -2.38 31.77
C LYS A 74 2.09 -3.16 30.60
N THR A 75 1.57 -4.36 30.86
CA THR A 75 0.94 -5.19 29.83
C THR A 75 -0.30 -4.51 29.26
N TYR A 76 -1.17 -3.97 30.11
CA TYR A 76 -2.35 -3.21 29.68
C TYR A 76 -1.97 -2.00 28.81
N ASN A 77 -0.99 -1.21 29.26
CA ASN A 77 -0.49 -0.04 28.53
C ASN A 77 0.09 -0.43 27.17
N SER A 78 0.87 -1.51 27.08
CA SER A 78 1.43 -2.01 25.81
C SER A 78 0.34 -2.38 24.81
N LEU A 79 -0.74 -3.03 25.27
CA LEU A 79 -1.89 -3.36 24.42
C LEU A 79 -2.65 -2.10 23.99
N MET A 80 -2.85 -1.16 24.92
CA MET A 80 -3.50 0.12 24.64
C MET A 80 -2.71 0.93 23.61
N ASP A 81 -1.39 1.01 23.76
CA ASP A 81 -0.50 1.73 22.85
C ASP A 81 -0.48 1.09 21.47
N TYR A 82 -0.60 -0.24 21.36
CA TYR A 82 -0.73 -0.92 20.07
C TYR A 82 -2.03 -0.56 19.34
N GLU A 83 -3.17 -0.50 20.05
CA GLU A 83 -4.42 -0.04 19.44
C GLU A 83 -4.37 1.44 19.08
N MET A 84 -3.75 2.25 19.93
CA MET A 84 -3.53 3.68 19.68
C MET A 84 -2.65 3.90 18.45
N SER A 85 -1.56 3.12 18.31
CA SER A 85 -0.62 3.27 17.21
C SER A 85 -1.26 2.97 15.86
N LYS A 86 -2.11 1.94 15.79
CA LYS A 86 -2.95 1.66 14.62
C LYS A 86 -3.89 2.81 14.30
N LYS A 87 -4.60 3.36 15.30
CA LYS A 87 -5.52 4.48 15.07
C LYS A 87 -4.80 5.72 14.53
N ILE A 88 -3.62 6.03 15.05
CA ILE A 88 -2.81 7.16 14.58
C ILE A 88 -2.37 6.90 13.14
N ALA A 89 -1.80 5.72 12.85
CA ALA A 89 -1.31 5.38 11.51
C ALA A 89 -2.41 5.40 10.44
N PHE A 90 -3.61 4.87 10.73
CA PHE A 90 -4.72 4.78 9.76
C PHE A 90 -5.58 6.05 9.63
N SER A 91 -5.29 7.12 10.37
CA SER A 91 -6.06 8.37 10.31
C SER A 91 -5.25 9.49 9.65
N GLU A 92 -4.69 10.40 10.45
CA GLU A 92 -3.75 11.43 10.03
C GLU A 92 -2.41 11.14 10.71
N GLY A 93 -1.74 10.10 10.22
CA GLY A 93 -0.44 9.68 10.70
C GLY A 93 0.67 10.70 10.42
N PHE A 94 1.91 10.26 10.47
CA PHE A 94 3.07 11.10 10.22
C PHE A 94 3.40 11.24 8.72
N GLY A 95 2.64 10.59 7.84
CA GLY A 95 2.88 10.62 6.39
C GLY A 95 3.90 9.56 5.94
N ILE A 96 4.30 8.64 6.82
CA ILE A 96 5.36 7.67 6.54
C ILE A 96 4.87 6.62 5.56
N SER A 97 3.64 6.15 5.73
CA SER A 97 3.05 5.17 4.83
C SER A 97 2.95 5.72 3.40
N GLU A 98 2.52 6.97 3.23
CA GLU A 98 2.46 7.65 1.93
C GLU A 98 3.84 7.85 1.33
N ALA A 99 4.83 8.24 2.14
CA ALA A 99 6.21 8.39 1.68
C ALA A 99 6.77 7.06 1.15
N LEU A 100 6.52 5.95 1.86
CA LEU A 100 6.91 4.60 1.45
C LEU A 100 6.20 4.17 0.17
N VAL A 101 4.89 4.38 0.08
CA VAL A 101 4.12 4.10 -1.15
C VAL A 101 4.68 4.90 -2.31
N ASN A 102 4.96 6.19 -2.13
CA ASN A 102 5.49 7.05 -3.19
C ASN A 102 6.89 6.62 -3.66
N GLN A 103 7.75 6.16 -2.74
CA GLN A 103 9.11 5.74 -3.05
C GLN A 103 9.16 4.34 -3.69
N LEU A 104 8.29 3.43 -3.26
CA LEU A 104 8.30 2.03 -3.68
C LEU A 104 7.29 1.71 -4.78
N SER A 105 6.33 2.60 -5.05
CA SER A 105 5.41 2.45 -6.18
C SER A 105 6.23 2.43 -7.48
N PRO A 106 5.92 1.52 -8.41
CA PRO A 106 6.57 1.47 -9.71
C PRO A 106 6.47 2.86 -10.37
N GLN A 107 7.61 3.51 -10.60
CA GLN A 107 7.65 4.75 -11.36
C GLN A 107 7.14 4.42 -12.76
N GLU A 108 6.00 5.01 -13.16
CA GLU A 108 5.56 4.95 -14.54
C GLU A 108 6.75 5.39 -15.39
N LYS A 109 7.31 4.46 -16.17
CA LYS A 109 8.33 4.79 -17.16
C LYS A 109 7.70 5.82 -18.07
N VAL A 110 7.98 7.10 -17.80
CA VAL A 110 7.64 8.22 -18.66
C VAL A 110 8.35 7.91 -19.97
N ARG A 111 7.59 7.38 -20.93
CA ARG A 111 8.05 7.19 -22.30
C ARG A 111 8.23 8.60 -22.86
N ARG A 112 9.45 9.13 -22.74
CA ARG A 112 9.94 10.21 -23.58
C ARG A 112 10.27 9.65 -24.95
#